data_AF-A0A9D5K4G3-F1
#
_entry.id   AF-A0A9D5K4G3-F1
#
_cell.length_a   1.000
_cell.length_b   1.000
_cell.length_c   1.000
_cell.angle_alpha   90.00
_cell.angle_beta   90.00
_cell.angle_gamma   90.00
#
_symmetry.space_group_name_H-M   'P 1'
#
loop_
_entity.id
_entity.type
_entity.pdbx_description
1 polymer ?
#
loop_
_entity_poly.entity_id
_entity_poly.type
_entity_poly.pdbx_seq_one_letter_code
_entity_poly.pdbx_strand_id
1 'polypeptide(L)'
;MLFLRREQAVTGSWEPSRGIWVLHVRYQEWLRKHYERHFGAEALENLNNRWGTSHSRFEDITFAPVKPTQHKMAEDWLRFVREGIGFEYAPVTNKDIEQYRDFLAKRYQSIEHLNQAYGLTGNRALSAFTAIQLPAENAMPSASIPLRDWIAFVSLALPIRRNAHRFTVLIPTVPGELPQTRERKRARAQDIIENAKPAHTQYDIRLYWALFQVGRARLGLDTTLTAGARYVGIVLGATYLGQGYVERGHPWDINRSRVINRDRLRRSMQGEQSNE
;
A
#
# COMPACT_ATOMS: atom_id res chain seq x y z
N MET A 1 2.36 -34.21 -3.91
CA MET A 1 1.50 -33.53 -2.91
C MET A 1 1.98 -32.11 -2.53
N LEU A 2 3.29 -31.82 -2.52
CA LEU A 2 3.85 -30.48 -2.24
C LEU A 2 3.59 -29.43 -3.33
N PHE A 3 3.60 -29.83 -4.61
CA PHE A 3 3.36 -28.91 -5.75
C PHE A 3 1.94 -28.31 -5.75
N LEU A 4 0.91 -29.13 -5.52
CA LEU A 4 -0.49 -28.68 -5.43
C LEU A 4 -0.73 -27.67 -4.29
N ARG A 5 -0.02 -27.78 -3.15
CA ARG A 5 -0.10 -26.79 -2.07
C ARG A 5 0.54 -25.45 -2.46
N ARG A 6 1.59 -25.46 -3.29
CA ARG A 6 2.34 -24.26 -3.69
C ARG A 6 1.55 -23.42 -4.70
N GLU A 7 0.89 -24.04 -5.67
CA GLU A 7 0.02 -23.33 -6.62
C GLU A 7 -1.17 -22.65 -5.92
N GLN A 8 -1.84 -23.35 -5.00
CA GLN A 8 -2.96 -22.79 -4.22
C GLN A 8 -2.53 -21.67 -3.26
N ALA A 9 -1.27 -21.64 -2.82
CA ALA A 9 -0.73 -20.58 -1.99
C ALA A 9 -0.57 -19.26 -2.76
N VAL A 10 -0.26 -19.35 -4.06
CA VAL A 10 0.03 -18.21 -4.94
C VAL A 10 -1.23 -17.62 -5.57
N THR A 11 -2.29 -18.41 -5.76
CA THR A 11 -3.54 -17.97 -6.40
C THR A 11 -4.62 -17.59 -5.36
N GLY A 12 -5.11 -16.36 -5.40
CA GLY A 12 -6.22 -15.83 -4.57
C GLY A 12 -5.81 -14.78 -3.53
N SER A 13 -6.76 -14.19 -2.80
CA SER A 13 -6.45 -13.33 -1.63
C SER A 13 -5.99 -14.20 -0.46
N TRP A 14 -4.93 -13.80 0.24
CA TRP A 14 -4.47 -14.52 1.43
C TRP A 14 -5.39 -14.21 2.61
N GLU A 15 -5.68 -15.22 3.42
CA GLU A 15 -6.39 -15.07 4.70
C GLU A 15 -5.53 -15.62 5.84
N PRO A 16 -5.57 -15.00 7.03
CA PRO A 16 -4.84 -15.49 8.21
C PRO A 16 -5.18 -16.95 8.59
N SER A 17 -6.39 -17.41 8.26
CA SER A 17 -6.85 -18.79 8.46
C SER A 17 -5.99 -19.83 7.73
N ARG A 18 -5.36 -19.44 6.61
CA ARG A 18 -4.47 -20.30 5.82
C ARG A 18 -3.07 -20.45 6.43
N GLY A 19 -2.81 -19.76 7.54
CA GLY A 19 -1.55 -19.80 8.26
C GLY A 19 -0.44 -18.99 7.60
N ILE A 20 0.66 -18.83 8.35
CA ILE A 20 1.75 -17.94 7.96
C ILE A 20 2.57 -18.45 6.77
N TRP A 21 2.65 -19.77 6.60
CA TRP A 21 3.43 -20.38 5.52
C TRP A 21 3.02 -19.87 4.12
N VAL A 22 1.73 -19.62 3.89
CA VAL A 22 1.27 -19.10 2.59
C VAL A 22 1.84 -17.69 2.33
N LEU A 23 1.96 -16.86 3.36
CA LEU A 23 2.55 -15.53 3.23
C LEU A 23 4.05 -15.61 2.95
N HIS A 24 4.75 -16.52 3.61
CA HIS A 24 6.16 -16.80 3.30
C HIS A 24 6.33 -17.23 1.85
N VAL A 25 5.57 -18.21 1.38
CA VAL A 25 5.62 -18.65 -0.03
C VAL A 25 5.34 -17.50 -0.99
N ARG A 26 4.35 -16.66 -0.73
CA ARG A 26 4.07 -15.49 -1.59
C ARG A 26 5.26 -14.54 -1.66
N TYR A 27 5.88 -14.25 -0.53
CA TYR A 27 7.05 -13.37 -0.49
C TYR A 27 8.22 -13.98 -1.26
N GLN A 28 8.48 -15.28 -1.06
CA GLN A 28 9.53 -16.04 -1.76
C GLN A 28 9.31 -16.06 -3.27
N GLU A 29 8.10 -16.36 -3.73
CA GLU A 29 7.74 -16.37 -5.16
C GLU A 29 7.81 -14.97 -5.77
N TRP A 30 7.42 -13.94 -5.01
CA TRP A 30 7.54 -12.56 -5.45
C TRP A 30 9.01 -12.15 -5.62
N LEU A 31 9.87 -12.45 -4.64
CA LEU A 31 11.32 -12.20 -4.73
C LEU A 31 11.93 -12.94 -5.91
N ARG A 32 11.62 -14.24 -6.05
CA ARG A 32 12.11 -15.06 -7.15
C ARG A 32 11.76 -14.42 -8.50
N LYS A 33 10.48 -14.14 -8.75
CA LYS A 33 10.03 -13.51 -10.01
C LYS A 33 10.64 -12.13 -10.22
N HIS A 34 10.81 -11.35 -9.15
CA HIS A 34 11.39 -10.01 -9.25
C HIS A 34 12.86 -10.06 -9.67
N TYR A 35 13.66 -10.91 -9.03
CA TYR A 35 15.08 -11.02 -9.30
C TYR A 35 15.40 -11.84 -10.56
N GLU A 36 14.69 -12.93 -10.83
CA GLU A 36 14.87 -13.74 -12.05
C GLU A 36 14.60 -12.93 -13.33
N ARG A 37 13.65 -11.97 -13.27
CA ARG A 37 13.39 -11.06 -14.40
C ARG A 37 14.62 -10.24 -14.81
N HIS A 38 15.49 -9.92 -13.86
CA HIS A 38 16.66 -9.06 -14.08
C HIS A 38 17.98 -9.83 -14.17
N PHE A 39 18.08 -10.96 -13.45
CA PHE A 39 19.35 -11.69 -13.23
C PHE A 39 19.28 -13.17 -13.65
N GLY A 40 18.13 -13.67 -14.11
CA GLY A 40 17.98 -15.06 -14.54
C GLY A 40 18.41 -16.06 -13.48
N ALA A 41 19.32 -16.97 -13.83
CA ALA A 41 19.82 -18.02 -12.95
C ALA A 41 20.61 -17.50 -11.74
N GLU A 42 21.16 -16.28 -11.80
CA GLU A 42 21.97 -15.67 -10.74
C GLU A 42 21.11 -14.85 -9.74
N ALA A 43 19.79 -15.01 -9.79
CA ALA A 43 18.84 -14.24 -8.98
C ALA A 43 19.11 -14.32 -7.47
N LEU A 44 19.37 -15.53 -6.95
CA LEU A 44 19.60 -15.73 -5.52
C LEU A 44 20.94 -15.15 -5.07
N GLU A 45 22.00 -15.31 -5.87
CA GLU A 45 23.32 -14.75 -5.58
C GLU A 45 23.27 -13.22 -5.53
N ASN A 46 22.61 -12.60 -6.52
CA ASN A 46 22.42 -11.15 -6.55
C ASN A 46 21.59 -10.65 -5.35
N LEU A 47 20.56 -11.39 -4.95
CA LEU A 47 19.77 -11.07 -3.75
C LEU A 47 20.65 -11.15 -2.50
N ASN A 48 21.38 -12.24 -2.31
CA ASN A 48 22.29 -12.44 -1.18
C ASN A 48 23.35 -11.33 -1.11
N ASN A 49 23.98 -10.98 -2.24
CA ASN A 49 24.95 -9.90 -2.33
C ASN A 49 24.33 -8.54 -1.96
N ARG A 50 23.11 -8.26 -2.42
CA ARG A 50 22.40 -6.99 -2.12
C ARG A 50 22.00 -6.90 -0.64
N TRP A 51 21.57 -8.02 -0.05
CA TRP A 51 21.10 -8.07 1.33
C TRP A 51 22.24 -8.27 2.33
N GLY A 52 23.42 -8.71 1.88
CA GLY A 52 24.52 -9.12 2.76
C GLY A 52 24.21 -10.43 3.49
N THR A 53 23.51 -11.35 2.83
CA THR A 53 23.06 -12.63 3.39
C THR A 53 23.66 -13.81 2.61
N SER A 54 23.41 -15.03 3.08
CA SER A 54 23.95 -16.26 2.49
C SER A 54 22.88 -17.36 2.44
N HIS A 55 21.70 -17.05 1.91
CA HIS A 55 20.63 -18.04 1.78
C HIS A 55 20.98 -19.07 0.71
N SER A 56 20.76 -20.35 0.99
CA SER A 56 21.02 -21.44 0.05
C SER A 56 19.92 -21.57 -1.00
N ARG A 57 18.72 -21.06 -0.69
CA ARG A 57 17.56 -21.05 -1.57
C ARG A 57 16.54 -19.98 -1.14
N PHE A 58 15.63 -19.61 -2.04
CA PHE A 58 14.57 -18.66 -1.73
C PHE A 58 13.66 -19.13 -0.59
N GLU A 59 13.47 -20.44 -0.43
CA GLU A 59 12.63 -21.02 0.62
C GLU A 59 13.13 -20.74 2.05
N ASP A 60 14.41 -20.41 2.20
CA ASP A 60 15.01 -20.06 3.50
C ASP A 60 14.65 -18.61 3.90
N ILE A 61 14.12 -17.81 2.98
CA ILE A 61 13.74 -16.42 3.21
C ILE A 61 12.31 -16.36 3.76
N THR A 62 12.15 -15.82 4.95
CA THR A 62 10.83 -15.61 5.57
C THR A 62 10.39 -14.16 5.45
N PHE A 63 9.07 -13.96 5.43
CA PHE A 63 8.48 -12.62 5.47
C PHE A 63 8.52 -12.08 6.91
N ALA A 64 9.17 -10.94 7.11
CA ALA A 64 9.30 -10.28 8.40
C ALA A 64 7.98 -9.58 8.82
N PRO A 65 7.54 -9.67 10.10
CA PRO A 65 6.38 -8.94 10.62
C PRO A 65 6.57 -7.43 10.61
N VAL A 66 7.80 -6.97 10.78
CA VAL A 66 8.15 -5.55 10.84
C VAL A 66 9.08 -5.22 9.70
N LYS A 67 9.21 -3.93 9.37
CA LYS A 67 10.13 -3.48 8.33
C LYS A 67 11.56 -3.87 8.72
N PRO A 68 12.29 -4.60 7.87
CA PRO A 68 13.68 -4.98 8.13
C PRO A 68 14.58 -3.79 8.44
N THR A 69 15.58 -4.01 9.30
CA THR A 69 16.60 -3.00 9.63
C THR A 69 17.59 -2.79 8.49
N GLN A 70 17.95 -3.87 7.78
CA GLN A 70 18.82 -3.81 6.60
C GLN A 70 18.11 -3.04 5.47
N HIS A 71 18.72 -1.95 5.01
CA HIS A 71 18.06 -0.98 4.12
C HIS A 71 17.58 -1.57 2.78
N LYS A 72 18.37 -2.42 2.13
CA LYS A 72 18.05 -3.05 0.85
C LYS A 72 16.97 -4.12 0.96
N MET A 73 17.01 -4.93 2.01
CA MET A 73 15.94 -5.85 2.35
C MET A 73 14.64 -5.09 2.66
N ALA A 74 14.75 -3.96 3.35
CA ALA A 74 13.61 -3.11 3.65
C ALA A 74 12.97 -2.47 2.42
N GLU A 75 13.76 -2.12 1.39
CA GLU A 75 13.25 -1.65 0.09
C GLU A 75 12.39 -2.73 -0.59
N ASP A 76 12.89 -3.97 -0.65
CA ASP A 76 12.19 -5.10 -1.26
C ASP A 76 10.95 -5.48 -0.47
N TRP A 77 11.05 -5.52 0.86
CA TRP A 77 9.92 -5.75 1.77
C TRP A 77 8.82 -4.70 1.56
N LEU A 78 9.18 -3.41 1.48
CA LEU A 78 8.22 -2.33 1.23
C LEU A 78 7.56 -2.44 -0.14
N ARG A 79 8.28 -2.91 -1.15
CA ARG A 79 7.72 -3.12 -2.48
C ARG A 79 6.74 -4.29 -2.48
N PHE A 80 7.11 -5.41 -1.87
CA PHE A 80 6.19 -6.54 -1.70
C PHE A 80 4.92 -6.16 -0.94
N VAL A 81 5.04 -5.40 0.15
CA VAL A 81 3.88 -4.93 0.92
C VAL A 81 2.94 -4.05 0.09
N ARG A 82 3.46 -3.25 -0.85
CA ARG A 82 2.63 -2.40 -1.71
C ARG A 82 2.02 -3.14 -2.90
N GLU A 83 2.77 -4.06 -3.50
CA GLU A 83 2.45 -4.61 -4.82
C GLU A 83 2.10 -6.10 -4.77
N GLY A 84 2.69 -6.86 -3.85
CA GLY A 84 2.66 -8.32 -3.85
C GLY A 84 1.78 -8.96 -2.77
N ILE A 85 1.54 -8.28 -1.65
CA ILE A 85 0.86 -8.89 -0.49
C ILE A 85 -0.66 -9.03 -0.70
N GLY A 86 -1.26 -8.12 -1.47
CA GLY A 86 -2.68 -8.15 -1.85
C GLY A 86 -3.66 -7.57 -0.82
N PHE A 87 -3.17 -6.90 0.23
CA PHE A 87 -3.97 -6.16 1.20
C PHE A 87 -3.13 -5.02 1.83
N GLU A 88 -3.77 -4.10 2.55
CA GLU A 88 -3.06 -3.02 3.22
C GLU A 88 -2.18 -3.57 4.36
N TYR A 89 -0.90 -3.24 4.39
CA TYR A 89 0.01 -3.62 5.48
C TYR A 89 0.81 -2.39 5.91
N ALA A 90 0.43 -1.78 7.03
CA ALA A 90 1.13 -0.62 7.55
C ALA A 90 2.49 -1.03 8.13
N PRO A 91 3.60 -0.39 7.71
CA PRO A 91 4.90 -0.61 8.33
C PRO A 91 4.87 -0.22 9.80
N VAL A 92 5.16 -1.19 10.67
CA VAL A 92 5.25 -1.03 12.11
C VAL A 92 6.66 -0.63 12.52
N THR A 93 6.74 0.29 13.49
CA THR A 93 7.97 0.77 14.12
C THR A 93 7.84 0.66 15.64
N ASN A 94 8.93 0.85 16.38
CA ASN A 94 8.91 0.83 17.85
C ASN A 94 7.95 1.89 18.46
N LYS A 95 7.58 2.94 17.71
CA LYS A 95 6.63 3.96 18.16
C LYS A 95 5.18 3.46 18.19
N ASP A 96 4.91 2.32 17.56
CA ASP A 96 3.56 1.76 17.43
C ASP A 96 3.21 0.74 18.53
N ILE A 97 4.12 0.51 19.50
CA ILE A 97 3.97 -0.51 20.54
C ILE A 97 2.76 -0.25 21.45
N GLU A 98 2.52 1.00 21.85
CA GLU A 98 1.39 1.35 22.70
C GLU A 98 0.06 1.17 21.95
N GLN A 99 0.03 1.45 20.64
CA GLN A 99 -1.14 1.24 19.80
C GLN A 99 -1.46 -0.25 19.66
N TYR A 100 -0.43 -1.10 19.61
CA TYR A 100 -0.60 -2.55 19.60
C TYR A 100 -1.12 -3.07 20.94
N ARG A 101 -0.54 -2.60 22.05
CA ARG A 101 -1.01 -2.92 23.41
C ARG A 101 -2.45 -2.53 23.63
N ASP A 102 -2.82 -1.31 23.25
CA ASP A 102 -4.21 -0.82 23.32
C ASP A 102 -5.16 -1.65 22.47
N PHE A 103 -4.73 -2.05 21.26
CA PHE A 103 -5.54 -2.87 20.37
C PHE A 103 -5.88 -4.21 21.04
N LEU A 104 -4.88 -4.86 21.64
CA LEU A 104 -5.06 -6.12 22.37
C LEU A 104 -5.87 -5.92 23.65
N ALA A 105 -5.64 -4.83 24.40
CA ALA A 105 -6.39 -4.50 25.61
C ALA A 105 -7.88 -4.31 25.30
N LYS A 106 -8.22 -3.59 24.22
CA LYS A 106 -9.63 -3.43 23.79
C LYS A 106 -10.25 -4.72 23.28
N ARG A 107 -9.46 -5.62 22.71
CA ARG A 107 -9.94 -6.89 22.15
C ARG A 107 -10.21 -7.93 23.23
N TYR A 108 -9.31 -8.05 24.21
CA TYR A 108 -9.36 -9.11 25.23
C TYR A 108 -9.91 -8.63 26.57
N GLN A 109 -9.94 -7.32 26.81
CA GLN A 109 -10.41 -6.65 28.04
C GLN A 109 -9.58 -6.93 29.29
N SER A 110 -8.98 -8.13 29.41
CA SER A 110 -8.09 -8.53 30.50
C SER A 110 -6.88 -9.32 29.97
N ILE A 111 -5.80 -9.35 30.76
CA ILE A 111 -4.57 -10.07 30.38
C ILE A 111 -4.78 -11.59 30.48
N GLU A 112 -5.66 -12.05 31.36
CA GLU A 112 -6.02 -13.46 31.54
C GLU A 112 -6.70 -14.02 30.29
N HIS A 113 -7.65 -13.27 29.70
CA HIS A 113 -8.30 -13.67 28.45
C HIS A 113 -7.32 -13.72 27.28
N LEU A 114 -6.36 -12.79 27.23
CA LEU A 114 -5.29 -12.82 26.23
C LEU A 114 -4.40 -14.06 26.43
N ASN A 115 -3.93 -14.31 27.65
CA ASN A 115 -3.09 -15.46 27.97
C ASN A 115 -3.80 -16.77 27.60
N GLN A 116 -5.08 -16.91 27.93
CA GLN A 116 -5.89 -18.06 27.55
C GLN A 116 -5.99 -18.21 26.02
N ALA A 117 -6.31 -17.13 25.31
CA ALA A 117 -6.45 -17.15 23.86
C ALA A 117 -5.12 -17.44 23.14
N TYR A 118 -4.00 -16.97 23.70
CA TYR A 118 -2.66 -17.18 23.14
C TYR A 118 -2.04 -18.50 23.60
N GLY A 119 -2.70 -19.25 24.50
CA GLY A 119 -2.18 -20.48 25.08
C GLY A 119 -0.94 -20.25 25.96
N LEU A 120 -0.81 -19.07 26.55
CA LEU A 120 0.30 -18.70 27.43
C LEU A 120 0.02 -19.21 28.84
N THR A 121 0.88 -20.10 29.32
CA THR A 121 0.76 -20.74 30.65
C THR A 121 2.08 -20.69 31.40
N GLY A 122 2.01 -20.77 32.74
CA GLY A 122 3.18 -20.74 33.63
C GLY A 122 4.06 -19.52 33.38
N ASN A 123 5.37 -19.74 33.25
CA ASN A 123 6.36 -18.67 33.06
C ASN A 123 6.25 -17.91 31.73
N ARG A 124 5.40 -18.36 30.80
CA ARG A 124 5.11 -17.66 29.54
C ARG A 124 3.89 -16.75 29.62
N ALA A 125 3.10 -16.84 30.69
CA ALA A 125 1.96 -15.99 30.92
C ALA A 125 2.42 -14.54 31.15
N LEU A 126 1.73 -13.60 30.51
CA LEU A 126 2.00 -12.17 30.67
C LEU A 126 1.29 -11.66 31.92
N SER A 127 1.97 -10.82 32.71
CA SER A 127 1.41 -10.22 33.93
C SER A 127 0.57 -8.96 33.65
N ALA A 128 0.83 -8.27 32.54
CA ALA A 128 0.09 -7.07 32.13
C ALA A 128 0.26 -6.82 30.62
N PHE A 129 -0.60 -5.98 30.04
CA PHE A 129 -0.48 -5.56 28.64
C PHE A 129 0.84 -4.82 28.35
N THR A 130 1.43 -4.14 29.34
CA THR A 130 2.73 -3.47 29.22
C THR A 130 3.90 -4.44 29.02
N ALA A 131 3.74 -5.73 29.34
CA ALA A 131 4.75 -6.74 29.09
C ALA A 131 4.79 -7.18 27.60
N ILE A 132 3.74 -6.89 26.82
CA ILE A 132 3.66 -7.26 25.41
C ILE A 132 4.71 -6.48 24.61
N GLN A 133 5.42 -7.22 23.75
CA GLN A 133 6.39 -6.67 22.80
C GLN A 133 5.86 -6.78 21.37
N LEU A 134 6.38 -5.94 20.48
CA LEU A 134 6.19 -6.13 19.05
C LEU A 134 6.91 -7.42 18.61
N PRO A 135 6.41 -8.14 17.59
CA PRO A 135 7.12 -9.26 17.01
C PRO A 135 8.52 -8.84 16.52
N ALA A 136 9.53 -9.64 16.83
CA ALA A 136 10.88 -9.41 16.32
C ALA A 136 10.92 -9.60 14.79
N GLU A 137 11.90 -8.97 14.14
CA GLU A 137 12.08 -8.99 12.68
C GLU A 137 12.09 -10.40 12.07
N ASN A 138 12.63 -11.38 12.79
CA ASN A 138 12.71 -12.78 12.38
C ASN A 138 11.64 -13.69 13.02
N ALA A 139 10.70 -13.14 13.80
CA ALA A 139 9.77 -13.89 14.62
C ALA A 139 8.32 -13.51 14.31
N MET A 140 7.86 -13.89 13.12
CA MET A 140 6.45 -13.76 12.75
C MET A 140 5.58 -14.68 13.64
N PRO A 141 4.44 -14.20 14.16
CA PRO A 141 3.54 -15.06 14.94
C PRO A 141 3.04 -16.24 14.09
N SER A 142 3.31 -17.47 14.53
CA SER A 142 2.94 -18.69 13.80
C SER A 142 1.61 -19.28 14.26
N ALA A 143 1.22 -19.04 15.52
CA ALA A 143 -0.05 -19.48 16.07
C ALA A 143 -1.23 -18.70 15.47
N SER A 144 -2.33 -19.40 15.18
CA SER A 144 -3.45 -18.84 14.40
C SER A 144 -4.09 -17.61 15.03
N ILE A 145 -4.18 -17.54 16.36
CA ILE A 145 -4.77 -16.40 17.09
C ILE A 145 -3.82 -15.19 17.09
N PRO A 146 -2.57 -15.29 17.59
CA PRO A 146 -1.59 -14.21 17.49
C PRO A 146 -1.35 -13.70 16.07
N LEU A 147 -1.34 -14.61 15.08
CA LEU A 147 -1.22 -14.23 13.67
C LEU A 147 -2.42 -13.39 13.20
N ARG A 148 -3.64 -13.84 13.51
CA ARG A 148 -4.87 -13.09 13.17
C ARG A 148 -4.85 -11.69 13.78
N ASP A 149 -4.48 -11.58 15.05
CA ASP A 149 -4.43 -10.30 15.74
C ASP A 149 -3.37 -9.38 15.16
N TRP A 150 -2.18 -9.90 14.86
CA TRP A 150 -1.12 -9.13 14.23
C TRP A 150 -1.56 -8.59 12.86
N ILE A 151 -2.15 -9.43 12.02
CA ILE A 151 -2.65 -9.01 10.71
C ILE A 151 -3.77 -8.00 10.83
N ALA A 152 -4.74 -8.22 11.74
CA ALA A 152 -5.80 -7.25 11.98
C ALA A 152 -5.24 -5.90 12.47
N PHE A 153 -4.20 -5.92 13.30
CA PHE A 153 -3.53 -4.72 13.75
C PHE A 153 -2.88 -3.95 12.59
N VAL A 154 -2.00 -4.60 11.82
CA VAL A 154 -1.23 -3.91 10.75
C VAL A 154 -2.07 -3.56 9.53
N SER A 155 -3.18 -4.26 9.30
CA SER A 155 -4.01 -4.07 8.10
C SER A 155 -5.24 -3.21 8.33
N LEU A 156 -5.71 -3.09 9.58
CA LEU A 156 -6.93 -2.34 9.90
C LEU A 156 -6.70 -1.33 11.01
N ALA A 157 -6.33 -1.79 12.21
CA ALA A 157 -6.31 -0.93 13.39
C ALA A 157 -5.27 0.21 13.29
N LEU A 158 -4.05 -0.12 12.85
CA LEU A 158 -2.97 0.85 12.72
C LEU A 158 -3.22 1.86 11.57
N PRO A 159 -3.62 1.45 10.35
CA PRO A 159 -4.08 2.38 9.33
C PRO A 159 -5.20 3.32 9.81
N ILE A 160 -6.26 2.76 10.43
CA ILE A 160 -7.38 3.56 10.92
C ILE A 160 -6.87 4.58 11.94
N ARG A 161 -6.05 4.19 12.92
CA ARG A 161 -5.51 5.14 13.91
C ARG A 161 -4.65 6.23 13.28
N ARG A 162 -3.77 5.88 12.33
CA ARG A 162 -2.91 6.86 11.63
C ARG A 162 -3.72 7.85 10.78
N ASN A 163 -4.88 7.43 10.29
CA ASN A 163 -5.76 8.26 9.45
C ASN A 163 -6.91 8.92 10.23
N ALA A 164 -7.26 8.43 11.43
CA ALA A 164 -8.38 8.91 12.24
C ALA A 164 -8.23 10.38 12.66
N HIS A 165 -7.00 10.88 12.69
CA HIS A 165 -6.69 12.27 13.00
C HIS A 165 -6.29 13.05 11.75
N ARG A 166 -6.80 12.68 10.58
CA ARG A 166 -6.62 13.40 9.32
C ARG A 166 -7.98 13.75 8.72
N PHE A 167 -8.27 15.02 8.55
CA PHE A 167 -9.49 15.48 7.88
C PHE A 167 -9.15 16.46 6.75
N THR A 168 -9.95 16.43 5.68
CA THR A 168 -9.85 17.42 4.60
C THR A 168 -11.00 18.40 4.73
N VAL A 169 -10.70 19.69 4.81
CA VAL A 169 -11.71 20.75 4.80
C VAL A 169 -11.91 21.25 3.38
N LEU A 170 -13.14 21.15 2.91
CA LEU A 170 -13.54 21.61 1.58
C LEU A 170 -14.23 22.96 1.69
N ILE A 171 -13.64 23.98 1.08
CA ILE A 171 -14.15 25.34 1.07
C ILE A 171 -15.06 25.53 -0.15
N PRO A 172 -16.35 25.83 0.03
CA PRO A 172 -17.26 26.11 -1.06
C PRO A 172 -16.74 27.24 -1.96
N THR A 173 -16.73 27.00 -3.27
CA THR A 173 -16.42 28.00 -4.28
C THR A 173 -17.63 28.29 -5.14
N VAL A 174 -17.89 29.56 -5.43
CA VAL A 174 -18.96 29.97 -6.35
C VAL A 174 -18.39 30.23 -7.75
N PRO A 175 -19.14 29.90 -8.83
CA PRO A 175 -18.77 30.30 -10.18
C PRO A 175 -18.55 31.82 -10.28
N GLY A 176 -17.51 32.25 -10.99
CA GLY A 176 -17.15 33.68 -11.13
C GLY A 176 -16.41 34.29 -9.93
N GLU A 177 -16.18 33.55 -8.86
CA GLU A 177 -15.46 34.07 -7.69
C GLU A 177 -14.01 34.45 -7.99
N LEU A 178 -13.60 35.65 -7.59
CA LEU A 178 -12.25 36.15 -7.83
C LEU A 178 -11.20 35.33 -7.04
N PRO A 179 -9.98 35.13 -7.58
CA PRO A 179 -8.92 34.38 -6.91
C PRO A 179 -8.60 34.89 -5.49
N GLN A 180 -8.60 36.20 -5.30
CA GLN A 180 -8.33 36.84 -3.99
C GLN A 180 -9.41 36.50 -2.95
N THR A 181 -10.68 36.41 -3.37
CA THR A 181 -11.78 36.03 -2.50
C THR A 181 -11.66 34.58 -2.04
N ARG A 182 -11.22 33.68 -2.95
CA ARG A 182 -10.94 32.27 -2.61
C ARG A 182 -9.79 32.13 -1.62
N GLU A 183 -8.72 32.89 -1.82
CA GLU A 183 -7.57 32.87 -0.90
C GLU A 183 -7.93 33.44 0.47
N ARG A 184 -8.73 34.50 0.55
CA ARG A 184 -9.26 35.02 1.82
C ARG A 184 -10.11 33.98 2.56
N LYS A 185 -10.98 33.24 1.85
CA LYS A 185 -11.75 32.14 2.45
C LYS A 185 -10.85 31.01 2.96
N ARG A 186 -9.81 30.66 2.18
CA ARG A 186 -8.80 29.67 2.58
C ARG A 186 -8.04 30.07 3.82
N ALA A 187 -7.51 31.29 3.85
CA ALA A 187 -6.79 31.83 5.01
C ALA A 187 -7.68 31.84 6.27
N ARG A 188 -8.94 32.29 6.14
CA ARG A 188 -9.88 32.28 7.27
C ARG A 188 -10.17 30.88 7.80
N ALA A 189 -10.38 29.91 6.92
CA ALA A 189 -10.55 28.52 7.33
C ALA A 189 -9.30 27.97 8.01
N GLN A 190 -8.11 28.32 7.51
CA GLN A 190 -6.85 27.93 8.13
C GLN A 190 -6.70 28.45 9.55
N ASP A 191 -6.97 29.74 9.77
CA ASP A 191 -6.91 30.35 11.11
C ASP A 191 -7.90 29.70 12.08
N ILE A 192 -9.12 29.40 11.63
CA ILE A 192 -10.12 28.71 12.46
C ILE A 192 -9.62 27.32 12.85
N ILE A 193 -9.08 26.56 11.89
CA ILE A 193 -8.66 25.17 12.14
C ILE A 193 -7.42 25.13 13.02
N GLU A 194 -6.42 26.01 12.81
CA GLU A 194 -5.23 26.04 13.69
C GLU A 194 -5.59 26.34 15.14
N ASN A 195 -6.60 27.18 15.38
CA ASN A 195 -7.05 27.51 16.72
C ASN A 195 -7.98 26.46 17.34
N ALA A 196 -8.74 25.71 16.53
CA ALA A 196 -9.78 24.80 17.02
C ALA A 196 -9.43 23.31 16.92
N LYS A 197 -8.40 22.92 16.14
CA LYS A 197 -8.04 21.51 15.97
C LYS A 197 -7.52 20.93 17.29
N PRO A 198 -7.81 19.65 17.60
CA PRO A 198 -7.10 18.94 18.65
C PRO A 198 -5.60 18.85 18.31
N ALA A 199 -4.73 18.97 19.31
CA ALA A 199 -3.27 19.07 19.16
C ALA A 199 -2.61 17.96 18.32
N HIS A 200 -3.27 16.80 18.17
CA HIS A 200 -2.76 15.63 17.46
C HIS A 200 -3.50 15.37 16.13
N THR A 201 -4.11 16.40 15.53
CA THR A 201 -4.85 16.29 14.26
C THR A 201 -4.14 17.00 13.11
N GLN A 202 -3.92 16.29 12.02
CA GLN A 202 -3.45 16.87 10.77
C GLN A 202 -4.66 17.19 9.89
N TYR A 203 -4.55 18.23 9.06
CA TYR A 203 -5.61 18.57 8.14
C TYR A 203 -5.06 19.10 6.81
N ASP A 204 -5.89 19.02 5.78
CA ASP A 204 -5.62 19.62 4.47
C ASP A 204 -6.80 20.53 4.11
N ILE A 205 -6.53 21.72 3.56
CA ILE A 205 -7.58 22.63 3.10
C ILE A 205 -7.57 22.61 1.59
N ARG A 206 -8.73 22.30 1.01
CA ARG A 206 -8.94 22.36 -0.43
C ARG A 206 -10.18 23.17 -0.77
N LEU A 207 -10.19 23.72 -1.98
CA LEU A 207 -11.39 24.31 -2.55
C LEU A 207 -12.34 23.19 -3.00
N TYR A 208 -13.65 23.43 -2.98
CA TYR A 208 -14.67 22.40 -3.23
C TYR A 208 -14.54 21.73 -4.60
N TRP A 209 -14.04 22.45 -5.63
CA TRP A 209 -13.74 21.85 -6.93
C TRP A 209 -12.69 20.74 -6.85
N ALA A 210 -11.84 20.70 -5.81
CA ALA A 210 -10.87 19.64 -5.62
C ALA A 210 -11.49 18.29 -5.22
N LEU A 211 -12.77 18.28 -4.80
CA LEU A 211 -13.54 17.05 -4.62
C LEU A 211 -13.71 16.29 -5.95
N PHE A 212 -13.75 17.02 -7.06
CA PHE A 212 -13.87 16.47 -8.41
C PHE A 212 -12.51 16.25 -9.09
N GLN A 213 -11.39 16.52 -8.39
CA GLN A 213 -10.06 16.22 -8.90
C GLN A 213 -9.58 14.87 -8.40
N VAL A 214 -9.29 13.99 -9.35
CA VAL A 214 -8.71 12.69 -9.07
C VAL A 214 -7.34 12.62 -9.74
N GLY A 215 -6.29 12.47 -8.92
CA GLY A 215 -4.88 12.56 -9.35
C GLY A 215 -4.35 14.00 -9.37
N ARG A 216 -3.23 14.27 -8.70
CA ARG A 216 -2.44 15.50 -8.86
C ARG A 216 -0.97 15.14 -9.03
N ALA A 217 -0.32 15.66 -10.08
CA ALA A 217 1.13 15.62 -10.23
C ALA A 217 1.72 16.95 -9.75
N ARG A 218 2.81 16.89 -8.96
CA ARG A 218 3.65 18.07 -8.70
C ARG A 218 4.52 18.30 -9.93
N LEU A 219 4.35 19.41 -10.61
CA LEU A 219 5.34 19.91 -11.57
C LEU A 219 6.20 20.93 -10.83
N GLY A 220 7.51 20.68 -10.77
CA GLY A 220 8.46 21.69 -10.31
C GLY A 220 8.48 22.85 -11.30
N LEU A 221 8.90 24.03 -10.85
CA LEU A 221 9.24 25.13 -11.75
C LEU A 221 10.24 24.59 -12.79
N ASP A 222 9.89 24.72 -14.07
CA ASP A 222 10.57 24.15 -15.25
C ASP A 222 10.43 22.63 -15.49
N THR A 223 9.20 22.09 -15.50
CA THR A 223 8.96 20.73 -16.02
C THR A 223 8.13 20.75 -17.31
N THR A 224 8.77 20.66 -18.47
CA THR A 224 8.16 20.13 -19.70
C THR A 224 8.01 18.62 -19.59
N LEU A 225 6.79 18.09 -19.76
CA LEU A 225 6.47 16.67 -19.66
C LEU A 225 7.25 15.86 -20.70
N THR A 226 8.36 15.27 -20.29
CA THR A 226 9.12 14.31 -21.10
C THR A 226 9.25 13.01 -20.31
N ALA A 227 9.19 11.89 -21.04
CA ALA A 227 9.07 10.53 -20.52
C ALA A 227 10.12 10.21 -19.43
N GLY A 228 9.65 9.87 -18.24
CA GLY A 228 10.51 9.46 -17.12
C GLY A 228 9.73 8.59 -16.14
N ALA A 229 10.01 7.29 -16.19
CA ALA A 229 9.41 6.26 -15.37
C ALA A 229 9.76 6.40 -13.89
N ARG A 230 8.75 6.24 -13.03
CA ARG A 230 8.77 5.57 -11.70
C ARG A 230 7.67 6.15 -10.82
N TYR A 231 6.41 5.71 -10.88
CA TYR A 231 5.49 5.67 -9.74
C TYR A 231 4.32 4.70 -10.06
N VAL A 232 3.83 3.99 -9.04
CA VAL A 232 2.85 2.89 -9.14
C VAL A 232 1.43 3.44 -8.98
N GLY A 233 0.54 3.15 -9.93
CA GLY A 233 -0.82 3.72 -10.03
C GLY A 233 -1.92 2.95 -9.30
N ILE A 234 -3.03 3.64 -8.99
CA ILE A 234 -4.21 3.11 -8.28
C ILE A 234 -5.30 2.68 -9.27
N VAL A 235 -5.94 1.53 -9.02
CA VAL A 235 -7.02 0.96 -9.83
C VAL A 235 -8.40 1.33 -9.27
N LEU A 236 -9.21 2.05 -10.04
CA LEU A 236 -10.60 2.39 -9.71
C LEU A 236 -11.51 1.15 -9.74
N GLY A 237 -12.37 1.01 -8.73
CA GLY A 237 -13.24 -0.16 -8.51
C GLY A 237 -12.67 -1.22 -7.55
N ALA A 238 -11.43 -1.04 -7.10
CA ALA A 238 -10.77 -1.93 -6.12
C ALA A 238 -10.27 -1.18 -4.86
N THR A 239 -10.55 0.12 -4.72
CA THR A 239 -10.07 0.96 -3.61
C THR A 239 -11.16 1.94 -3.14
N TYR A 240 -11.24 2.16 -1.82
CA TYR A 240 -12.17 3.10 -1.18
C TYR A 240 -11.62 4.54 -1.25
N LEU A 241 -12.50 5.51 -1.51
CA LEU A 241 -12.24 6.95 -1.76
C LEU A 241 -11.51 7.72 -0.64
N GLY A 242 -11.22 7.09 0.50
CA GLY A 242 -10.46 7.68 1.62
C GLY A 242 -8.96 7.39 1.62
N GLN A 243 -8.44 6.56 0.70
CA GLN A 243 -7.07 6.01 0.81
C GLN A 243 -6.20 6.15 -0.46
N GLY A 244 -6.57 6.92 -1.48
CA GLY A 244 -5.75 7.06 -2.70
C GLY A 244 -6.20 8.09 -3.76
N TYR A 245 -5.33 8.39 -4.74
CA TYR A 245 -5.56 9.25 -5.93
C TYR A 245 -5.45 8.47 -7.26
N VAL A 246 -6.11 8.92 -8.34
CA VAL A 246 -6.31 8.16 -9.60
C VAL A 246 -5.32 8.53 -10.73
N GLU A 247 -4.92 7.53 -11.54
CA GLU A 247 -4.44 7.70 -12.92
C GLU A 247 -4.85 6.51 -13.83
N ARG A 248 -4.83 6.69 -15.15
CA ARG A 248 -5.46 5.87 -16.21
C ARG A 248 -4.75 4.54 -16.48
N GLY A 249 -5.52 3.48 -16.70
CA GLY A 249 -5.05 2.19 -17.22
C GLY A 249 -4.86 2.18 -18.75
N HIS A 250 -3.81 1.49 -19.20
CA HIS A 250 -3.55 1.07 -20.59
C HIS A 250 -4.07 -0.40 -20.74
N PRO A 251 -4.57 -0.84 -21.92
CA PRO A 251 -3.75 -0.89 -23.12
C PRO A 251 -4.20 0.09 -24.23
N TRP A 252 -3.45 1.17 -24.46
CA TRP A 252 -3.37 1.92 -25.72
C TRP A 252 -2.18 1.48 -26.58
N ASP A 253 -1.91 0.16 -26.66
CA ASP A 253 -1.11 -0.33 -27.80
C ASP A 253 -2.01 -0.51 -29.02
N ILE A 254 -2.81 0.52 -29.31
CA ILE A 254 -3.54 0.62 -30.57
C ILE A 254 -2.84 1.69 -31.37
N ASN A 255 -1.98 1.24 -32.28
CA ASN A 255 -1.28 2.05 -33.26
C ASN A 255 -2.25 2.61 -34.34
N ARG A 256 -3.39 3.21 -33.95
CA ARG A 256 -4.46 3.67 -34.89
C ARG A 256 -5.26 4.91 -34.47
N SER A 257 -4.70 5.88 -33.74
CA SER A 257 -5.34 7.21 -33.67
C SER A 257 -4.90 8.08 -34.85
N ARG A 258 -5.64 7.99 -35.97
CA ARG A 258 -5.56 9.00 -37.05
C ARG A 258 -6.26 10.27 -36.60
N VAL A 259 -5.59 11.41 -36.74
CA VAL A 259 -6.10 12.72 -36.31
C VAL A 259 -6.69 13.44 -37.52
N ILE A 260 -8.01 13.64 -37.52
CA ILE A 260 -8.70 14.47 -38.53
C ILE A 260 -8.11 15.89 -38.46
N ASN A 261 -7.76 16.46 -39.61
CA ASN A 261 -7.04 17.73 -39.81
C ASN A 261 -5.51 17.76 -39.61
N ARG A 262 -4.87 16.65 -39.21
CA ARG A 262 -3.40 16.50 -39.27
C ARG A 262 -2.97 15.45 -40.30
N ASP A 263 -3.69 14.34 -40.36
CA ASP A 263 -3.33 13.22 -41.22
C ASP A 263 -4.20 13.25 -42.49
N ARG A 264 -3.58 13.34 -43.68
CA ARG A 264 -4.33 13.30 -44.96
C ARG A 264 -4.96 11.93 -45.13
N LEU A 265 -6.29 11.87 -45.08
CA LEU A 265 -7.04 10.70 -45.52
C LEU A 265 -6.88 10.59 -47.04
N ARG A 266 -6.22 9.52 -47.53
CA ARG A 266 -6.25 9.17 -48.95
C ARG A 266 -7.72 8.90 -49.30
N ARG A 267 -8.30 9.77 -50.12
CA ARG A 267 -9.64 9.60 -50.68
C ARG A 267 -9.63 8.29 -51.46
N SER A 268 -10.31 7.26 -50.97
CA SER A 268 -10.62 6.09 -51.80
C SER A 268 -11.66 6.54 -52.82
N MET A 269 -11.21 6.80 -54.05
CA MET A 269 -12.12 6.78 -55.20
C MET A 269 -12.44 5.32 -55.51
N GLN A 270 -13.63 4.90 -55.13
CA GLN A 270 -14.37 3.76 -55.68
C GLN A 270 -15.81 4.26 -55.80
N GLY A 271 -16.45 4.34 -56.96
CA GLY A 271 -16.04 4.11 -58.33
C GLY A 271 -17.21 4.61 -59.19
N GLU A 272 -16.93 5.17 -60.36
CA GLU A 272 -17.95 5.44 -61.36
C GLU A 272 -17.27 5.30 -62.73
N GLN A 273 -17.30 4.09 -63.26
CA GLN A 273 -17.25 3.84 -64.69
C GLN A 273 -18.41 2.91 -65.01
N SER A 274 -19.42 3.45 -65.70
CA SER A 274 -20.28 2.75 -66.65
C SER A 274 -21.08 3.83 -67.41
N ASN A 275 -20.51 4.29 -68.51
CA ASN A 275 -21.29 4.73 -69.67
C ASN A 275 -20.42 4.49 -70.92
N GLU A 276 -20.51 3.27 -71.44
CA GLU A 276 -20.56 2.91 -72.86
C GLU A 276 -21.20 1.52 -72.96
#